data_AF-A0A9D5SUA5-F1
#
_entry.id   AF-A0A9D5SUA5-F1
#
_cell.length_a   1.000
_cell.length_b   1.000
_cell.length_c   1.000
_cell.angle_alpha   90.00
_cell.angle_beta   90.00
_cell.angle_gamma   90.00
#
_symmetry.space_group_name_H-M   'P 1'
#
loop_
_entity.id
_entity.type
_entity.pdbx_description
1 polymer ?
#
loop_
_entity_poly.entity_id
_entity_poly.type
_entity_poly.pdbx_seq_one_letter_code
_entity_poly.pdbx_strand_id
1 'polypeptide(L)'
;MKKNILYSKASAAIISVALTITLLIGWFPSLCIGWIPIMCYAANAPEPDVPQITYGEFPFTVVYEVNGEEYTIKDTVICEYAGSRWNEGDGKKHRIWDRRFESGEYCVLYTVSEDVLIVLGLGRTTQYLMGDPEDNPLISDAYPQVLEYFESGTTSFTSLSFPSEEEVFEKYGVRIISFEIAPPIENTFVPAE
;
A
#
# COMPACT_ATOMS: atom_id res chain seq x y z
N MET A 1 -5.72 25.77 -61.85
CA MET A 1 -4.89 24.88 -61.00
C MET A 1 -5.13 25.00 -59.50
N LYS A 2 -5.21 26.21 -58.89
CA LYS A 2 -5.33 26.36 -57.42
C LYS A 2 -6.59 25.75 -56.77
N LYS A 3 -7.76 25.77 -57.43
CA LYS A 3 -9.01 25.19 -56.88
C LYS A 3 -8.93 23.67 -56.68
N ASN A 4 -8.36 22.91 -57.63
CA ASN A 4 -8.27 21.45 -57.53
C ASN A 4 -7.36 20.98 -56.39
N ILE A 5 -6.31 21.75 -56.07
CA ILE A 5 -5.41 21.47 -54.93
C ILE A 5 -6.12 21.73 -53.59
N LEU A 6 -6.99 22.74 -53.52
CA LEU A 6 -7.77 23.05 -52.32
C LEU A 6 -8.82 21.95 -52.04
N TYR A 7 -9.50 21.47 -53.08
CA TYR A 7 -10.47 20.37 -52.98
C TYR A 7 -9.82 19.05 -52.54
N SER A 8 -8.61 18.74 -53.03
CA SER A 8 -7.84 17.56 -52.63
C SER A 8 -7.43 17.57 -51.15
N LYS A 9 -7.02 18.73 -50.62
CA LYS A 9 -6.65 18.86 -49.20
C LYS A 9 -7.85 18.80 -48.26
N ALA A 10 -8.97 19.42 -48.65
CA ALA A 10 -10.20 19.40 -47.86
C ALA A 10 -10.82 17.99 -47.78
N SER A 11 -10.81 17.24 -48.88
CA SER A 11 -11.28 15.85 -48.91
C SER A 11 -10.40 14.90 -48.10
N ALA A 12 -9.07 15.06 -48.15
CA ALA A 12 -8.15 14.29 -47.29
C ALA A 12 -8.37 14.56 -45.79
N ALA A 13 -8.62 15.84 -45.42
CA ALA A 13 -8.92 16.20 -44.04
C ALA A 13 -10.24 15.58 -43.53
N ILE A 14 -11.28 15.59 -44.35
CA ILE A 14 -12.59 14.98 -44.00
C ILE A 14 -12.46 13.47 -43.82
N ILE A 15 -11.74 12.79 -44.72
CA ILE A 15 -11.49 11.34 -44.62
C ILE A 15 -10.70 11.03 -43.36
N SER A 16 -9.65 11.82 -43.04
CA SER A 16 -8.87 11.65 -41.82
C SER A 16 -9.74 11.79 -40.58
N VAL A 17 -10.57 12.83 -40.49
CA VAL A 17 -11.46 13.06 -39.33
C VAL A 17 -12.48 11.93 -39.19
N ALA A 18 -13.08 11.47 -40.29
CA ALA A 18 -14.02 10.35 -40.25
C ALA A 18 -13.37 9.05 -39.79
N LEU A 19 -12.13 8.77 -40.21
CA LEU A 19 -11.36 7.61 -39.75
C LEU A 19 -11.01 7.72 -38.27
N THR A 20 -10.59 8.89 -37.81
CA THR A 20 -10.31 9.13 -36.39
C THR A 20 -11.57 8.94 -35.54
N ILE A 21 -12.72 9.48 -35.97
CA ILE A 21 -13.99 9.30 -35.27
C ILE A 21 -14.41 7.83 -35.24
N THR A 22 -14.25 7.10 -36.35
CA THR A 22 -14.58 5.67 -36.42
C THR A 22 -13.68 4.83 -35.52
N LEU A 23 -12.38 5.15 -35.46
CA LEU A 23 -11.45 4.50 -34.56
C LEU A 23 -11.76 4.82 -33.09
N LEU A 24 -12.08 6.08 -32.77
CA LEU A 24 -12.47 6.46 -31.41
C LEU A 24 -13.80 5.82 -30.99
N ILE A 25 -14.82 5.81 -31.84
CA ILE A 25 -16.12 5.23 -31.52
C ILE A 25 -16.10 3.69 -31.55
N GLY A 26 -15.27 3.07 -32.39
CA GLY A 26 -15.19 1.61 -32.51
C GLY A 26 -14.25 0.98 -31.49
N TRP A 27 -13.06 1.54 -31.29
CA TRP A 27 -12.03 0.93 -30.43
C TRP A 27 -12.18 1.32 -28.96
N PHE A 28 -12.61 2.55 -28.66
CA PHE A 28 -12.71 3.00 -27.28
C PHE A 28 -13.74 2.21 -26.46
N PRO A 29 -14.97 1.94 -26.97
CA PRO A 29 -15.91 1.09 -26.25
C PRO A 29 -15.40 -0.35 -26.12
N SER A 30 -14.70 -0.88 -27.12
CA SER A 30 -14.13 -2.24 -27.07
C SER A 30 -13.08 -2.39 -25.97
N LEU A 31 -12.30 -1.34 -25.71
CA LEU A 31 -11.38 -1.28 -24.58
C LEU A 31 -12.14 -1.22 -23.24
N CYS A 32 -13.20 -0.42 -23.14
CA CYS A 32 -14.02 -0.33 -21.92
C CYS A 32 -14.84 -1.60 -21.63
N ILE A 33 -15.35 -2.29 -22.66
CA ILE A 33 -16.17 -3.50 -22.53
C ILE A 33 -15.37 -4.63 -21.91
N GLY A 34 -14.06 -4.72 -22.14
CA GLY A 34 -13.20 -5.72 -21.51
C GLY A 34 -13.12 -5.60 -19.98
N TRP A 35 -13.28 -4.39 -19.43
CA TRP A 35 -13.26 -4.14 -18.00
C TRP A 35 -14.59 -4.43 -17.30
N ILE A 36 -15.72 -4.37 -18.02
CA ILE A 36 -17.04 -4.61 -17.42
C ILE A 36 -17.13 -6.01 -16.76
N PRO A 37 -16.72 -7.12 -17.42
CA PRO A 37 -16.69 -8.43 -16.78
C PRO A 37 -15.80 -8.48 -15.54
N ILE A 38 -14.66 -7.78 -15.55
CA ILE A 38 -13.72 -7.73 -14.41
C ILE A 38 -14.36 -6.99 -13.24
N MET A 39 -14.97 -5.83 -13.48
CA MET A 39 -15.66 -5.06 -12.45
C MET A 39 -16.88 -5.81 -11.89
N CYS A 40 -17.64 -6.49 -12.76
CA CYS A 40 -18.73 -7.37 -12.35
C CYS A 40 -18.22 -8.54 -11.49
N TYR A 41 -17.11 -9.18 -11.88
CA TYR A 41 -16.52 -10.25 -11.10
C TYR A 41 -16.02 -9.76 -9.74
N ALA A 42 -15.29 -8.64 -9.71
CA ALA A 42 -14.81 -8.02 -8.48
C ALA A 42 -15.94 -7.66 -7.51
N ALA A 43 -17.04 -7.09 -8.03
CA ALA A 43 -18.21 -6.74 -7.23
C ALA A 43 -18.90 -7.97 -6.62
N ASN A 44 -18.97 -9.07 -7.36
CA ASN A 44 -19.62 -10.32 -6.93
C ASN A 44 -18.66 -11.33 -6.29
N ALA A 45 -17.38 -10.98 -6.12
CA ALA A 45 -16.44 -11.86 -5.45
C ALA A 45 -16.92 -12.14 -4.02
N PRO A 46 -16.84 -13.40 -3.56
CA PRO A 46 -17.24 -13.76 -2.19
C PRO A 46 -16.54 -12.88 -1.17
N GLU A 47 -17.29 -12.42 -0.17
CA GLU A 47 -16.70 -11.74 0.97
C GLU A 47 -15.93 -12.75 1.83
N PRO A 48 -14.76 -12.37 2.37
CA PRO A 48 -14.10 -13.18 3.36
C PRO A 48 -14.91 -13.19 4.66
N ASP A 49 -14.67 -14.20 5.50
CA ASP A 49 -15.23 -14.23 6.84
C ASP A 49 -14.80 -12.98 7.63
N VAL A 50 -15.71 -12.43 8.43
CA VAL A 50 -15.55 -11.19 9.21
C VAL A 50 -14.98 -11.52 10.59
N PRO A 51 -13.98 -10.75 11.08
CA PRO A 51 -13.42 -10.96 12.41
C PRO A 51 -14.43 -10.62 13.51
N GLN A 52 -14.44 -11.41 14.58
CA GLN A 52 -15.20 -11.09 15.80
C GLN A 52 -14.53 -9.98 16.62
N ILE A 53 -13.21 -9.92 16.63
CA ILE A 53 -12.43 -8.85 17.26
C ILE A 53 -11.96 -7.90 16.17
N THR A 54 -12.50 -6.69 16.13
CA THR A 54 -12.23 -5.68 15.09
C THR A 54 -11.22 -4.61 15.53
N TYR A 55 -10.74 -4.68 16.77
CA TYR A 55 -9.88 -3.67 17.39
C TYR A 55 -8.83 -4.35 18.29
N GLY A 56 -7.58 -3.91 18.21
CA GLY A 56 -6.50 -4.38 19.07
C GLY A 56 -5.44 -3.32 19.33
N GLU A 57 -4.91 -3.31 20.53
CA GLU A 57 -3.79 -2.46 20.96
C GLU A 57 -2.62 -3.34 21.36
N PHE A 58 -1.45 -3.07 20.77
CA PHE A 58 -0.25 -3.89 20.93
C PHE A 58 0.90 -2.99 21.37
N PRO A 59 1.14 -2.88 22.68
CA PRO A 59 2.28 -2.12 23.18
C PRO A 59 3.59 -2.76 22.72
N PHE A 60 4.55 -1.92 22.34
CA PHE A 60 5.87 -2.34 21.91
C PHE A 60 6.97 -1.48 22.53
N THR A 61 8.18 -2.02 22.52
CA THR A 61 9.42 -1.33 22.84
C THR A 61 10.42 -1.57 21.73
N VAL A 62 11.00 -0.50 21.20
CA VAL A 62 12.10 -0.56 20.23
C VAL A 62 13.33 0.09 20.84
N VAL A 63 14.45 -0.64 20.82
CA VAL A 63 15.77 -0.13 21.15
C VAL A 63 16.53 -0.01 19.84
N TYR A 64 17.06 1.17 19.56
CA TYR A 64 17.74 1.47 18.30
C TYR A 64 18.97 2.33 18.54
N GLU A 65 19.88 2.29 17.58
CA GLU A 65 21.10 3.09 17.61
C GLU A 65 21.02 4.19 16.56
N VAL A 66 21.58 5.37 16.88
CA VAL A 66 21.89 6.42 15.92
C VAL A 66 23.33 6.87 16.16
N ASN A 67 24.21 6.66 15.17
CA ASN A 67 25.62 7.07 15.21
C ASN A 67 26.37 6.61 16.48
N GLY A 68 26.10 5.40 16.98
CA GLY A 68 26.73 4.83 18.17
C GLY A 68 26.05 5.17 19.50
N GLU A 69 24.98 5.98 19.50
CA GLU A 69 24.18 6.27 20.70
C GLU A 69 22.89 5.45 20.71
N GLU A 70 22.53 4.89 21.87
CA GLU A 70 21.34 4.05 22.03
C GLU A 70 20.12 4.88 22.49
N TYR A 71 18.97 4.58 21.88
CA TYR A 71 17.69 5.22 22.13
C TYR A 71 16.61 4.16 22.35
N THR A 72 15.58 4.51 23.11
CA THR A 72 14.44 3.61 23.40
C THR A 72 13.12 4.35 23.19
N ILE A 73 12.23 3.76 22.39
CA ILE A 73 10.84 4.21 22.24
C ILE A 73 9.91 3.14 22.80
N LYS A 74 8.90 3.58 23.55
CA LYS A 74 7.77 2.78 24.02
C LYS A 74 6.50 3.41 23.48
N ASP A 75 5.72 2.64 22.75
CA ASP A 75 4.54 3.11 22.05
C ASP A 75 3.57 1.94 21.81
N THR A 76 2.42 2.20 21.22
CA THR A 76 1.36 1.20 21.02
C THR A 76 0.95 1.18 19.55
N VAL A 77 0.93 -0.01 18.94
CA VAL A 77 0.32 -0.21 17.62
C VAL A 77 -1.17 -0.44 17.81
N ILE A 78 -1.99 0.35 17.14
CA ILE A 78 -3.44 0.22 17.12
C ILE A 78 -3.85 -0.37 15.78
N CYS A 79 -4.61 -1.46 15.82
CA CYS A 79 -5.11 -2.19 14.66
C CYS A 79 -6.64 -2.13 14.62
N GLU A 80 -7.20 -1.75 13.48
CA GLU A 80 -8.65 -1.61 13.30
C GLU A 80 -9.10 -2.31 12.01
N TYR A 81 -10.19 -3.07 12.06
CA TYR A 81 -10.74 -3.72 10.86
C TYR A 81 -11.38 -2.68 9.94
N ALA A 82 -10.91 -2.62 8.69
CA ALA A 82 -11.33 -1.63 7.70
C ALA A 82 -12.25 -2.20 6.61
N GLY A 83 -12.63 -3.48 6.72
CA GLY A 83 -13.49 -4.17 5.76
C GLY A 83 -12.71 -5.14 4.86
N SER A 84 -13.16 -5.28 3.63
CA SER A 84 -12.54 -6.16 2.63
C SER A 84 -12.19 -5.38 1.36
N ARG A 85 -11.16 -5.82 0.63
CA ARG A 85 -10.77 -5.23 -0.66
C ARG A 85 -10.42 -6.32 -1.66
N TRP A 86 -10.87 -6.11 -2.89
CA TRP A 86 -10.52 -6.96 -4.02
C TRP A 86 -9.05 -6.79 -4.40
N ASN A 87 -8.33 -7.89 -4.53
CA ASN A 87 -6.95 -7.95 -4.95
C ASN A 87 -6.88 -8.43 -6.41
N GLU A 88 -6.39 -7.58 -7.30
CA GLU A 88 -6.26 -7.88 -8.73
C GLU A 88 -5.29 -9.03 -9.02
N GLY A 89 -4.32 -9.28 -8.14
CA GLY A 89 -3.30 -10.31 -8.32
C GLY A 89 -3.82 -11.73 -8.23
N ASP A 90 -4.79 -11.99 -7.34
CA ASP A 90 -5.38 -13.32 -7.15
C ASP A 90 -6.90 -13.36 -7.40
N GLY A 91 -7.51 -12.22 -7.69
CA GLY A 91 -8.92 -12.07 -8.01
C GLY A 91 -9.85 -12.26 -6.82
N LYS A 92 -9.37 -12.25 -5.57
CA LYS A 92 -10.17 -12.47 -4.36
C LYS A 92 -10.32 -11.20 -3.54
N LYS A 93 -11.35 -11.15 -2.69
CA LYS A 93 -11.45 -10.15 -1.62
C LYS A 93 -10.67 -10.65 -0.41
N HIS A 94 -9.86 -9.77 0.17
CA HIS A 94 -9.08 -10.03 1.37
C HIS A 94 -9.51 -9.08 2.48
N ARG A 95 -9.45 -9.52 3.74
CA ARG A 95 -9.64 -8.65 4.89
C ARG A 95 -8.57 -7.56 4.93
N ILE A 96 -8.99 -6.34 5.23
CA ILE A 96 -8.13 -5.17 5.35
C ILE A 96 -8.14 -4.69 6.79
N TRP A 97 -6.94 -4.43 7.28
CA TRP A 97 -6.70 -3.91 8.61
C TRP A 97 -5.94 -2.60 8.49
N ASP A 98 -6.51 -1.56 9.08
CA ASP A 98 -5.84 -0.28 9.24
C ASP A 98 -4.92 -0.32 10.46
N ARG A 99 -3.84 0.48 10.39
CA ARG A 99 -2.82 0.57 11.43
C ARG A 99 -2.50 2.03 11.70
N ARG A 100 -2.31 2.36 12.98
CA ARG A 100 -1.68 3.60 13.42
C ARG A 100 -0.86 3.36 14.68
N PHE A 101 0.00 4.30 15.02
CA PHE A 101 0.66 4.34 16.32
C PHE A 101 -0.14 5.24 17.28
N GLU A 102 -0.06 4.97 18.57
CA GLU A 102 -0.63 5.87 19.59
C GLU A 102 0.07 7.24 19.55
N SER A 103 1.37 7.26 19.27
CA SER A 103 2.14 8.49 19.06
C SER A 103 1.82 9.26 17.77
N GLY A 104 1.14 8.64 16.81
CA GLY A 104 0.75 9.27 15.55
C GLY A 104 0.72 8.33 14.34
N GLU A 105 0.89 8.90 13.15
CA GLU A 105 0.87 8.12 11.90
C GLU A 105 2.11 7.22 11.75
N TYR A 106 3.25 7.66 12.29
CA TYR A 106 4.54 6.99 12.17
C TYR A 106 5.31 6.99 13.50
N CYS A 107 6.04 5.91 13.75
CA CYS A 107 7.05 5.86 14.80
C CYS A 107 8.41 6.30 14.22
N VAL A 108 8.77 7.58 14.40
CA VAL A 108 10.01 8.17 13.88
C VAL A 108 11.20 7.75 14.74
N LEU A 109 12.21 7.13 14.13
CA LEU A 109 13.46 6.76 14.78
C LEU A 109 14.50 7.89 14.68
N TYR A 110 14.62 8.49 13.49
CA TYR A 110 15.59 9.55 13.24
C TYR A 110 15.12 10.53 12.16
N THR A 111 15.34 11.81 12.38
CA THR A 111 15.07 12.89 11.41
C THR A 111 16.38 13.31 10.77
N VAL A 112 16.56 12.97 9.49
CA VAL A 112 17.76 13.35 8.73
C VAL A 112 17.65 14.80 8.24
N SER A 113 16.46 15.21 7.80
CA SER A 113 16.13 16.58 7.38
C SER A 113 14.61 16.82 7.49
N GLU A 114 14.14 18.02 7.15
CA GLU A 114 12.69 18.32 7.08
C GLU A 114 11.93 17.38 6.12
N ASP A 115 12.61 16.91 5.09
CA ASP A 115 12.02 16.07 4.05
C ASP A 115 12.33 14.59 4.24
N VAL A 116 13.31 14.24 5.08
CA VAL A 116 13.82 12.86 5.24
C VAL A 116 13.71 12.36 6.68
N LEU A 117 12.78 11.43 6.87
CA LEU A 117 12.55 10.71 8.13
C LEU A 117 12.90 9.23 7.95
N ILE A 118 13.53 8.65 8.97
CA ILE A 118 13.70 7.21 9.13
C ILE A 118 12.69 6.75 10.17
N VAL A 119 11.77 5.87 9.76
CA VAL A 119 10.71 5.37 10.64
C VAL A 119 10.78 3.86 10.79
N LEU A 120 10.14 3.40 11.86
CA LEU A 120 9.90 1.99 12.10
C LEU A 120 8.82 1.47 11.12
N GLY A 121 9.24 0.64 10.17
CA GLY A 121 8.35 -0.08 9.27
C GLY A 121 7.84 -1.35 9.94
N LEU A 122 6.52 -1.48 10.04
CA LEU A 122 5.86 -2.66 10.61
C LEU A 122 5.27 -3.60 9.53
N GLY A 123 5.58 -3.42 8.25
CA GLY A 123 5.14 -4.32 7.17
C GLY A 123 3.65 -4.70 7.23
N ARG A 124 3.33 -5.99 7.05
CA ARG A 124 1.97 -6.58 7.14
C ARG A 124 1.63 -7.13 8.54
N THR A 125 2.12 -6.48 9.59
CA THR A 125 2.02 -7.07 10.94
C THR A 125 0.67 -6.87 11.59
N THR A 126 -0.15 -5.96 11.06
CA THR A 126 -1.52 -5.75 11.52
C THR A 126 -2.34 -7.04 11.44
N GLN A 127 -2.26 -7.76 10.33
CA GLN A 127 -2.94 -9.05 10.13
C GLN A 127 -2.48 -10.10 11.15
N TYR A 128 -1.15 -10.24 11.29
CA TYR A 128 -0.57 -11.19 12.24
C TYR A 128 -1.00 -10.90 13.68
N LEU A 129 -0.88 -9.65 14.12
CA LEU A 129 -1.29 -9.21 15.45
C LEU A 129 -2.78 -9.46 15.71
N MET A 130 -3.62 -9.29 14.69
CA MET A 130 -5.06 -9.52 14.78
C MET A 130 -5.47 -10.99 14.61
N GLY A 131 -4.51 -11.92 14.63
CA GLY A 131 -4.78 -13.35 14.53
C GLY A 131 -5.37 -13.75 13.18
N ASP A 132 -5.08 -13.00 12.12
CA ASP A 132 -5.63 -13.22 10.79
C ASP A 132 -4.67 -14.05 9.92
N PRO A 133 -4.98 -15.34 9.65
CA PRO A 133 -4.09 -16.26 8.97
C PRO A 133 -4.22 -16.21 7.44
N GLU A 134 -5.05 -15.31 6.87
CA GLU A 134 -5.28 -15.25 5.42
C GLU A 134 -4.03 -14.89 4.61
N ASP A 135 -2.97 -14.44 5.30
CA ASP A 135 -1.79 -13.89 4.66
C ASP A 135 -0.50 -14.64 5.07
N ASN A 136 0.43 -14.67 4.12
CA ASN A 136 1.63 -15.51 4.02
C ASN A 136 2.40 -15.73 5.35
N PRO A 137 2.78 -16.98 5.73
CA PRO A 137 3.59 -17.26 6.94
C PRO A 137 4.91 -16.47 7.02
N LEU A 138 5.43 -15.99 5.88
CA LEU A 138 6.60 -15.11 5.81
C LEU A 138 6.40 -13.73 6.48
N ILE A 139 5.16 -13.36 6.85
CA ILE A 139 4.84 -12.10 7.53
C ILE A 139 5.42 -12.08 8.96
N SER A 140 5.52 -13.25 9.62
CA SER A 140 6.15 -13.34 10.94
C SER A 140 7.67 -13.14 10.90
N ASP A 141 8.31 -13.50 9.78
CA ASP A 141 9.76 -13.39 9.60
C ASP A 141 10.21 -11.97 9.21
N ALA A 142 9.29 -11.12 8.74
CA ALA A 142 9.58 -9.75 8.29
C ALA A 142 9.62 -8.71 9.42
N TYR A 143 9.63 -9.17 10.68
CA TYR A 143 9.27 -8.34 11.81
C TYR A 143 10.40 -8.06 12.81
N PRO A 144 10.63 -6.78 13.17
CA PRO A 144 10.59 -5.59 12.32
C PRO A 144 12.01 -5.25 11.86
N GLN A 145 12.30 -5.55 10.61
CA GLN A 145 13.59 -5.23 9.98
C GLN A 145 13.42 -4.18 8.88
N VAL A 146 12.27 -3.52 8.81
CA VAL A 146 11.94 -2.61 7.71
C VAL A 146 12.12 -1.18 8.19
N LEU A 147 13.06 -0.48 7.60
CA LEU A 147 13.26 0.96 7.78
C LEU A 147 12.68 1.64 6.53
N GLU A 148 11.75 2.56 6.72
CA GLU A 148 11.17 3.32 5.60
C GLU A 148 11.74 4.74 5.61
N TYR A 149 12.09 5.27 4.43
CA TYR A 149 12.43 6.68 4.25
C TYR A 149 11.28 7.45 3.60
N PHE A 150 11.16 8.71 3.98
CA PHE A 150 10.31 9.69 3.31
C PHE A 150 11.19 10.70 2.58
N GLU A 151 10.76 11.17 1.41
CA GLU A 151 11.33 12.34 0.74
C GLU A 151 10.14 13.18 0.28
N SER A 152 9.90 14.36 0.87
CA SER A 152 8.78 15.21 0.51
C SER A 152 9.18 16.29 -0.48
N GLY A 153 8.49 16.30 -1.63
CA GLY A 153 8.33 17.47 -2.50
C GLY A 153 6.86 17.76 -2.88
N THR A 154 5.91 16.94 -2.42
CA THR A 154 4.47 17.11 -2.66
C THR A 154 3.66 16.41 -1.57
N THR A 155 2.51 16.97 -1.21
CA THR A 155 1.50 16.48 -0.24
C THR A 155 0.86 15.13 -0.59
N SER A 156 1.54 14.28 -1.34
CA SER A 156 1.17 12.92 -1.68
C SER A 156 2.43 12.06 -1.65
N PHE A 157 2.42 11.06 -0.77
CA PHE A 157 3.47 10.06 -0.54
C PHE A 157 3.95 9.43 -1.86
N THR A 158 5.08 9.88 -2.41
CA THR A 158 5.50 9.50 -3.77
C THR A 158 6.55 8.39 -3.88
N SER A 159 7.19 7.95 -2.80
CA SER A 159 8.03 6.73 -2.85
C SER A 159 8.35 6.18 -1.46
N LEU A 160 7.59 5.17 -1.03
CA LEU A 160 8.08 4.25 -0.01
C LEU A 160 9.19 3.42 -0.66
N SER A 161 10.38 3.46 -0.08
CA SER A 161 11.43 2.52 -0.44
C SER A 161 11.79 1.68 0.78
N PHE A 162 12.15 0.43 0.52
CA PHE A 162 12.51 -0.57 1.51
C PHE A 162 14.01 -0.88 1.37
N PRO A 163 14.91 0.04 1.81
CA PRO A 163 16.35 -0.22 1.83
C PRO A 163 16.66 -1.39 2.77
N SER A 164 17.79 -2.06 2.54
CA SER A 164 18.27 -3.04 3.53
C SER A 164 18.70 -2.32 4.81
N GLU A 165 18.71 -3.03 5.94
CA GLU A 165 19.19 -2.47 7.21
C GLU A 165 20.65 -1.99 7.09
N GLU A 166 21.50 -2.72 6.35
CA GLU A 166 22.88 -2.34 6.08
C GLU A 166 22.95 -1.01 5.30
N GLU A 167 22.12 -0.80 4.29
CA GLU A 167 22.10 0.45 3.51
C GLU A 167 21.73 1.65 4.39
N VAL A 168 20.77 1.48 5.31
CA VAL A 168 20.35 2.53 6.25
C VAL A 168 21.44 2.81 7.28
N PHE A 169 22.09 1.75 7.79
CA PHE A 169 23.18 1.89 8.74
C PHE A 169 24.41 2.57 8.11
N GLU A 170 24.84 2.14 6.92
CA GLU A 170 25.98 2.74 6.22
C GLU A 170 25.75 4.22 5.88
N LYS A 171 24.51 4.58 5.51
CA LYS A 171 24.18 5.94 5.07
C LYS A 171 23.86 6.89 6.21
N TYR A 172 23.17 6.43 7.25
CA TYR A 172 22.61 7.29 8.29
C TYR A 172 23.03 6.90 9.71
N GLY A 173 23.76 5.80 9.88
CA GLY A 173 24.18 5.30 11.19
C GLY A 173 23.03 4.81 12.04
N VAL A 174 21.88 4.44 11.44
CA VAL A 174 20.68 3.98 12.16
C VAL A 174 20.52 2.47 12.00
N ARG A 175 20.30 1.77 13.11
CA ARG A 175 19.97 0.34 13.13
C ARG A 175 19.07 -0.02 14.31
N ILE A 176 18.29 -1.08 14.18
CA ILE A 176 17.45 -1.59 15.27
C ILE A 176 18.30 -2.57 16.09
N ILE A 177 18.38 -2.37 17.39
CA ILE A 177 19.11 -3.28 18.30
C ILE A 177 18.17 -4.39 18.79
N SER A 178 16.97 -4.01 19.23
CA SER A 178 15.95 -4.95 19.65
C SER A 178 14.56 -4.38 19.46
N PHE A 179 13.61 -5.29 19.31
CA PHE A 179 12.20 -4.95 19.23
C PHE A 179 11.37 -6.01 19.94
N GLU A 180 10.46 -5.57 20.79
CA GLU A 180 9.52 -6.41 21.52
C GLU A 180 8.12 -5.83 21.35
N ILE A 181 7.14 -6.66 20.99
CA ILE A 181 5.72 -6.28 20.93
C ILE A 181 4.88 -7.29 21.71
N ALA A 182 3.69 -6.85 22.13
CA ALA A 182 2.64 -7.75 22.61
C ALA A 182 2.33 -8.87 21.60
N PRO A 183 2.02 -10.09 22.08
CA PRO A 183 1.69 -11.22 21.23
C PRO A 183 0.39 -10.98 20.44
N PRO A 184 0.19 -11.67 19.31
CA PRO A 184 -1.05 -11.59 18.56
C PRO A 184 -2.24 -12.08 19.38
N ILE A 185 -3.42 -11.56 19.09
CA ILE A 185 -4.68 -12.05 19.66
C ILE A 185 -5.13 -13.33 18.97
N GLU A 186 -5.90 -14.15 19.69
CA GLU A 186 -6.68 -15.21 19.08
C GLU A 186 -8.00 -14.64 18.58
N ASN A 187 -8.17 -14.59 17.26
CA ASN A 187 -9.38 -14.08 16.63
C ASN A 187 -10.17 -15.22 15.99
N THR A 188 -11.48 -15.01 15.85
CA THR A 188 -12.37 -15.94 15.15
C THR A 188 -13.07 -15.22 14.01
N PHE A 189 -13.32 -15.93 12.93
CA PHE A 189 -13.86 -15.39 11.70
C PHE A 189 -15.15 -16.13 11.36
N VAL A 190 -16.19 -15.37 11.05
CA VAL A 190 -17.53 -15.89 10.74
C VAL A 190 -18.03 -15.32 9.41
N PRO A 191 -18.89 -16.02 8.66
CA PRO A 191 -19.43 -15.49 7.42
C PRO A 191 -20.09 -14.12 7.61
N ALA A 192 -19.89 -13.21 6.65
CA ALA A 192 -20.61 -11.94 6.62
C ALA A 192 -22.13 -12.18 6.53
N GLU A 193 -22.91 -11.54 7.40
CA GLU A 193 -24.39 -11.57 7.38
C GLU A 193 -24.99 -10.75 6.23
#